data_AF-A0A930AR42-F1
#
_entry.id   AF-A0A930AR42-F1
#
_cell.length_a   1.000
_cell.length_b   1.000
_cell.length_c   1.000
_cell.angle_alpha   90.00
_cell.angle_beta   90.00
_cell.angle_gamma   90.00
#
_symmetry.space_group_name_H-M   'P 1'
#
loop_
_entity.id
_entity.type
_entity.pdbx_description
1 polymer ?
#
loop_
_entity_poly.entity_id
_entity_poly.type
_entity_poly.pdbx_seq_one_letter_code
_entity_poly.pdbx_strand_id
1 'polypeptide(L)' 'MAKKLSVQEIILTLQNYWSNQGCLLLQAYDTEKGAGTMSPYTFLR' A
#
# COMPACT_ATOMS: atom_id res chain seq x y z
N MET A 1 7.89 19.16 20.89
CA MET A 1 6.59 18.90 20.24
C MET A 1 6.69 17.62 19.44
N ALA A 2 5.69 16.74 19.49
CA ALA A 2 5.66 15.56 18.64
C ALA A 2 5.44 15.98 17.18
N LYS A 3 6.31 15.52 16.27
CA LYS A 3 6.15 15.73 14.82
C LYS A 3 4.99 14.86 14.35
N LYS A 4 3.95 15.48 13.76
CA LYS A 4 2.88 14.74 13.07
C LYS A 4 3.41 14.22 11.73
N LEU A 5 3.04 13.00 11.36
CA LEU A 5 3.38 12.42 10.07
C LEU A 5 2.50 13.01 8.96
N SER A 6 3.09 13.30 7.80
CA SER A 6 2.36 13.56 6.57
C SER A 6 1.75 12.27 6.02
N VAL A 7 0.77 12.40 5.12
CA VAL A 7 0.17 11.23 4.46
C VAL A 7 1.23 10.44 3.67
N GLN A 8 2.16 11.13 3.03
CA GLN A 8 3.27 10.51 2.31
C GLN A 8 4.20 9.74 3.26
N GLU A 9 4.51 10.31 4.43
CA GLU A 9 5.30 9.63 5.46
C GLU A 9 4.58 8.38 6.01
N ILE A 10 3.25 8.43 6.18
CA ILE A 10 2.44 7.27 6.60
C ILE A 10 2.50 6.16 5.54
N ILE A 11 2.27 6.49 4.26
CA ILE A 11 2.31 5.52 3.16
C ILE A 11 3.69 4.85 3.09
N LEU A 12 4.77 5.64 3.12
CA LEU A 12 6.13 5.12 3.04
C LEU A 12 6.47 4.24 4.25
N THR A 13 6.00 4.60 5.45
CA THR A 13 6.19 3.78 6.66
C THR A 13 5.53 2.41 6.51
N LEU A 14 4.30 2.36 6.00
CA LEU A 14 3.58 1.10 5.79
C LEU A 14 4.23 0.24 4.69
N GLN A 15 4.66 0.85 3.59
CA GLN A 15 5.40 0.16 2.53
C GLN A 15 6.69 -0.48 3.06
N ASN A 16 7.49 0.26 3.83
CA ASN A 16 8.71 -0.26 4.44
C ASN A 16 8.42 -1.40 5.42
N TYR A 17 7.41 -1.26 6.28
CA TYR A 17 7.02 -2.30 7.23
C TYR A 17 6.68 -3.62 6.50
N TRP A 18 5.78 -3.56 5.50
CA TRP A 18 5.34 -4.75 4.79
C TRP A 18 6.43 -5.36 3.90
N SER A 19 7.30 -4.54 3.31
CA SER A 19 8.48 -5.03 2.60
C SER A 19 9.39 -5.84 3.53
N ASN A 20 9.58 -5.41 4.78
CA ASN A 20 10.36 -6.13 5.78
C ASN A 20 9.69 -7.43 6.24
N GLN A 21 8.37 -7.55 6.10
CA GLN A 21 7.63 -8.81 6.33
C GLN A 21 7.66 -9.74 5.11
N GLY A 22 8.39 -9.39 4.05
CA GLY A 22 8.48 -10.17 2.81
C GLY A 22 7.30 -9.98 1.85
N CYS A 23 6.45 -8.98 2.07
CA CYS A 23 5.36 -8.68 1.15
C CYS A 23 5.90 -8.02 -0.13
N LEU A 24 5.37 -8.44 -1.27
CA LEU A 24 5.61 -7.78 -2.55
C LEU A 24 4.87 -6.44 -2.60
N LEU A 25 5.61 -5.34 -2.77
CA LEU A 25 5.02 -4.01 -2.94
C LEU A 25 4.59 -3.81 -4.39
N LEU A 26 3.28 -3.58 -4.60
CA LEU A 26 2.68 -3.40 -5.90
C LEU A 26 2.10 -1.98 -6.04
N GLN A 27 2.08 -1.47 -7.26
CA GLN A 27 1.51 -0.15 -7.56
C GLN A 27 -0.02 -0.22 -7.63
N ALA A 28 -0.66 0.95 -7.58
CA ALA A 28 -2.09 1.05 -7.85
C ALA A 28 -2.40 0.49 -9.25
N TYR A 29 -3.52 -0.21 -9.36
CA TYR A 29 -4.00 -0.69 -10.65
C TYR A 29 -4.61 0.47 -11.45
N ASP A 30 -4.48 0.45 -12.77
CA ASP A 30 -4.77 1.56 -13.68
C ASP A 30 -6.26 1.69 -14.07
N THR A 31 -7.08 0.71 -13.73
CA THR A 31 -8.54 0.75 -13.92
C THR A 31 -9.27 1.06 -12.63
N GLU A 32 -10.43 1.69 -12.71
CA GLU A 32 -11.28 2.07 -11.59
C GLU A 32 -11.75 0.83 -10.81
N LYS A 33 -11.64 0.89 -9.49
CA LYS A 33 -12.07 -0.14 -8.54
C LYS A 33 -12.63 0.51 -7.28
N GLY A 34 -13.62 -0.12 -6.66
CA GLY A 34 -14.18 0.36 -5.39
C GLY A 34 -13.31 0.03 -4.17
N ALA A 35 -12.47 -1.01 -4.26
CA ALA A 35 -11.58 -1.44 -3.19
C ALA A 35 -10.35 -2.20 -3.73
N GLY A 36 -9.27 -2.24 -2.94
CA GLY A 36 -8.05 -2.98 -3.29
C GLY A 36 -8.28 -4.48 -3.51
N THR A 37 -9.29 -5.07 -2.86
CA THR A 37 -9.69 -6.48 -3.06
C THR A 37 -10.07 -6.79 -4.51
N MET A 38 -10.53 -5.81 -5.28
CA MET A 38 -10.88 -5.97 -6.69
C MET A 38 -9.66 -5.84 -7.63
N SER A 39 -8.47 -5.55 -7.09
CA SER A 39 -7.22 -5.55 -7.87
C SER A 39 -6.91 -6.99 -8.31
N PRO A 40 -6.44 -7.21 -9.55
CA PRO A 40 -5.94 -8.53 -9.99
C PRO A 40 -4.81 -9.07 -9.11
N TYR A 41 -4.08 -8.20 -8.40
CA TYR A 41 -3.05 -8.60 -7.43
C TYR A 41 -3.59 -9.31 -6.19
N THR A 42 -4.89 -9.19 -5.92
CA THR A 42 -5.56 -9.80 -4.76
C THR A 42 -6.70 -10.73 -5.15
N PHE A 43 -7.53 -10.38 -6.13
CA PHE A 43 -8.66 -11.22 -6.52
C PHE A 43 -8.26 -12.54 -7.20
N LEU A 44 -7.14 -12.52 -7.96
CA LEU A 44 -6.70 -13.67 -8.78
C LEU A 44 -5.45 -14.37 -8.23
N ARG A 45 -4.94 -13.94 -7.07
CA ARG A 45 -3.77 -14.51 -6.41
C ARG A 45 -4.15 -15.01 -5.04
#